data_AF-F8AL99-F1
#
_entry.id   AF-F8AL99-F1
#
_cell.length_a   1.000
_cell.length_b   1.000
_cell.length_c   1.000
_cell.angle_alpha   90.00
_cell.angle_beta   90.00
_cell.angle_gamma   90.00
#
_symmetry.space_group_name_H-M   'P 1'
#
loop_
_entity.id
_entity.type
_entity.pdbx_description
1 polymer ?
#
loop_
_entity_poly.entity_id
_entity_poly.type
_entity_poly.pdbx_seq_one_letter_code
_entity_poly.pdbx_strand_id
1 'polypeptide(L)'
;MLINMIYLKFFIKNNKKHINLVKKMDNQLKQLKQKELLIKIREFMILNIEIKKLMNELDVDREIYNTYENITKMVREPNKLIYKKFYNAGKEIYYEEYRKKRKDIVWFPTINYTNCKKCKKCIDFCPKGVYEWENGKVVVKYPFNCIINCNACSCLCCENNAIVFPEKKINKYD
;
A
#
# COMPACT_ATOMS: atom_id res chain seq x y z
N MET A 1 -33.85 37.70 32.18
CA MET A 1 -33.10 37.79 30.90
C MET A 1 -31.90 36.86 30.80
N LEU A 2 -31.04 36.73 31.83
CA LEU A 2 -29.83 35.89 31.78
C LEU A 2 -30.08 34.38 31.55
N ILE A 3 -31.13 33.79 32.14
CA ILE A 3 -31.42 32.35 32.01
C ILE A 3 -31.75 31.98 30.55
N ASN A 4 -32.53 32.80 29.84
CA ASN A 4 -32.85 32.57 28.42
C ASN A 4 -31.62 32.68 27.51
N MET A 5 -30.67 33.58 27.81
CA MET A 5 -29.41 33.67 27.06
C MET A 5 -28.51 32.44 27.26
N ILE A 6 -28.51 31.85 28.46
CA ILE A 6 -27.76 30.63 28.76
C ILE A 6 -28.37 29.43 28.00
N TYR A 7 -29.69 29.28 28.05
CA TYR A 7 -30.41 28.24 27.30
C TYR A 7 -30.20 28.35 25.80
N LEU A 8 -30.27 29.56 25.23
CA LEU A 8 -30.07 29.79 23.81
C LEU A 8 -28.63 29.45 23.39
N LYS A 9 -27.62 29.86 24.17
CA LYS A 9 -26.21 29.51 23.92
C LYS A 9 -25.97 28.01 24.03
N PHE A 10 -26.60 27.33 24.99
CA PHE A 10 -26.51 25.88 25.15
C PHE A 10 -27.16 25.13 23.97
N PHE A 11 -28.35 25.55 23.54
CA PHE A 11 -29.06 24.99 22.39
C PHE A 11 -28.29 25.17 21.08
N ILE A 12 -27.76 26.38 20.80
CA ILE A 12 -26.92 26.65 19.63
C ILE A 12 -25.64 25.80 19.67
N LYS A 13 -25.00 25.67 20.83
CA LYS A 13 -23.79 24.85 20.99
C LYS A 13 -24.06 23.37 20.73
N ASN A 14 -25.18 22.83 21.19
CA ASN A 14 -25.57 21.44 20.94
C ASN A 14 -25.95 21.19 19.48
N ASN A 15 -26.69 22.11 18.84
CA ASN A 15 -26.99 22.01 17.41
C ASN A 15 -25.71 22.06 16.55
N LYS A 16 -24.77 22.96 16.87
CA LYS A 16 -23.46 22.99 16.18
C LYS A 16 -22.66 21.70 16.37
N LYS A 17 -22.67 21.11 17.58
CA LYS A 17 -22.05 19.81 17.84
C LYS A 17 -22.69 18.69 16.99
N HIS A 18 -24.02 18.65 16.93
CA HIS A 18 -24.76 17.65 16.15
C HIS A 18 -24.44 17.77 14.64
N ILE A 19 -24.47 18.99 14.08
CA ILE A 19 -24.12 19.24 12.67
C ILE A 19 -22.68 18.80 12.37
N ASN A 20 -21.74 19.09 13.27
CA ASN A 20 -20.35 18.67 13.11
C ASN A 20 -20.19 17.14 13.17
N LEU A 21 -20.98 16.45 14.00
CA LEU A 21 -20.99 14.99 14.10
C LEU A 21 -21.50 14.35 12.79
N VAL A 22 -22.63 14.84 12.26
CA VAL A 22 -23.19 14.38 10.98
C VAL A 22 -22.19 14.57 9.84
N LYS A 23 -21.58 15.76 9.72
CA LYS A 23 -20.53 16.02 8.71
C LYS A 23 -19.33 15.08 8.83
N LYS A 24 -18.93 14.72 10.04
CA LYS A 24 -17.84 13.77 10.29
C LYS A 24 -18.23 12.36 9.83
N MET A 25 -19.47 11.94 10.12
CA MET A 25 -20.01 10.64 9.68
C MET A 25 -20.12 10.56 8.16
N ASP A 26 -20.60 11.61 7.49
CA ASP A 26 -20.68 11.67 6.02
C ASP A 26 -19.30 11.55 5.36
N ASN A 27 -18.30 12.26 5.90
CA ASN A 27 -16.92 12.15 5.42
C ASN A 27 -16.34 10.74 5.64
N GLN A 28 -16.61 10.11 6.79
CA GLN A 28 -16.20 8.72 7.04
C GLN A 28 -16.88 7.76 6.07
N LEU A 29 -18.18 7.93 5.80
CA LEU A 29 -18.92 7.11 4.83
C LEU A 29 -18.34 7.27 3.42
N LYS A 30 -17.97 8.49 3.02
CA LYS A 30 -17.33 8.76 1.73
C LYS A 30 -15.97 8.06 1.61
N GLN A 31 -15.15 8.11 2.67
CA GLN A 31 -13.86 7.42 2.71
C GLN A 31 -14.03 5.89 2.65
N LEU A 32 -15.03 5.34 3.34
CA LEU A 32 -15.35 3.90 3.27
C LEU A 32 -15.75 3.47 1.85
N LYS A 33 -16.61 4.23 1.18
CA LYS A 33 -16.99 3.96 -0.22
C LYS A 33 -15.79 4.03 -1.17
N GLN A 34 -14.90 5.01 -0.99
CA GLN A 34 -13.67 5.11 -1.78
C GLN A 34 -12.74 3.91 -1.55
N LYS A 35 -12.62 3.46 -0.30
CA LYS A 35 -11.85 2.27 0.07
C LYS A 35 -12.40 1.02 -0.61
N GLU A 36 -13.71 0.81 -0.57
CA GLU A 36 -14.39 -0.31 -1.23
C GLU A 36 -14.16 -0.30 -2.75
N LEU A 37 -14.26 0.87 -3.38
CA LEU A 37 -14.01 1.00 -4.81
C LEU A 37 -12.56 0.68 -5.17
N LEU A 38 -11.58 1.14 -4.38
CA LEU A 38 -10.17 0.81 -4.60
C LEU A 38 -9.89 -0.70 -4.45
N ILE A 39 -10.64 -1.39 -3.58
CA ILE A 39 -10.55 -2.84 -3.44
C ILE A 39 -11.03 -3.52 -4.72
N LYS A 40 -12.24 -3.18 -5.19
CA LYS A 40 -12.82 -3.71 -6.44
C LYS A 40 -11.95 -3.43 -7.66
N ILE A 41 -11.37 -2.23 -7.77
CA ILE A 41 -10.44 -1.89 -8.85
C ILE A 41 -9.22 -2.81 -8.81
N ARG A 42 -8.68 -3.12 -7.64
CA ARG A 42 -7.55 -4.04 -7.53
C ARG A 42 -7.92 -5.47 -7.95
N GLU A 43 -9.06 -5.97 -7.49
CA GLU A 43 -9.57 -7.29 -7.90
C GLU A 43 -9.66 -7.37 -9.43
N PHE A 44 -10.25 -6.35 -10.06
CA PHE A 44 -10.28 -6.22 -11.52
C PHE A 44 -8.87 -6.20 -12.15
N MET A 45 -7.92 -5.46 -11.58
CA MET A 45 -6.54 -5.42 -12.09
C MET A 45 -5.81 -6.78 -11.99
N ILE A 46 -6.18 -7.62 -11.01
CA ILE A 46 -5.57 -8.94 -10.79
C ILE A 46 -6.29 -10.03 -11.60
N LEU A 47 -7.58 -9.87 -11.90
CA LEU A 47 -8.39 -10.85 -12.62
C LEU A 47 -7.75 -11.33 -13.93
N ASN A 48 -7.14 -10.44 -14.71
CA ASN A 48 -6.44 -10.81 -15.95
C ASN A 48 -5.27 -11.79 -15.73
N ILE A 49 -4.64 -11.75 -14.54
CA ILE A 49 -3.57 -12.69 -14.16
C ILE A 49 -4.19 -14.04 -13.78
N GLU A 50 -5.30 -14.03 -13.06
CA GLU A 50 -6.03 -15.25 -12.65
C GLU A 50 -6.60 -16.00 -13.85
N ILE A 51 -7.19 -15.29 -14.81
CA ILE A 51 -7.66 -15.86 -16.07
C ILE A 51 -6.50 -16.54 -16.81
N LYS A 52 -5.35 -15.87 -16.96
CA LYS A 52 -4.17 -16.46 -17.65
C LYS A 52 -3.64 -17.70 -16.95
N LYS A 53 -3.66 -17.74 -15.61
CA LYS A 53 -3.30 -18.94 -14.84
C LYS A 53 -4.26 -20.09 -15.14
N LEU A 54 -5.57 -19.82 -15.08
CA LEU A 54 -6.60 -20.81 -15.38
C LEU A 54 -6.50 -21.32 -16.83
N MET A 55 -6.23 -20.44 -17.79
CA MET A 55 -6.02 -20.84 -19.19
C MET A 55 -4.83 -21.80 -19.34
N ASN A 56 -3.75 -21.58 -18.60
CA ASN A 56 -2.61 -22.50 -18.59
C ASN A 56 -2.95 -23.83 -17.89
N GLU A 57 -3.70 -23.79 -16.78
CA GLU A 57 -4.14 -24.99 -16.06
C GLU A 57 -5.10 -25.86 -16.91
N LEU A 58 -5.91 -25.24 -17.76
CA LEU A 58 -6.83 -25.90 -18.68
C LEU A 58 -6.20 -26.26 -20.04
N ASP A 59 -4.90 -26.00 -20.22
CA ASP A 59 -4.17 -26.20 -21.49
C ASP A 59 -4.89 -25.60 -22.71
N VAL A 60 -5.37 -24.36 -22.55
CA VAL A 60 -6.08 -23.63 -23.61
C VAL A 60 -5.16 -23.42 -24.81
N ASP A 61 -5.73 -23.57 -26.00
CA ASP A 61 -5.03 -23.37 -27.26
C ASP A 61 -4.21 -22.05 -27.28
N ARG A 62 -2.98 -22.15 -27.82
CA ARG A 62 -2.01 -21.05 -27.81
C ARG A 62 -2.51 -19.81 -28.56
N GLU A 63 -3.26 -19.99 -29.64
CA GLU A 63 -3.82 -18.87 -30.41
C GLU A 63 -4.87 -18.11 -29.59
N ILE A 64 -5.70 -18.83 -28.84
CA ILE A 64 -6.68 -18.25 -27.91
C ILE A 64 -5.96 -17.48 -26.79
N TYR A 65 -4.93 -18.07 -26.19
CA TYR A 65 -4.11 -17.39 -25.17
C TYR A 65 -3.51 -16.08 -25.70
N ASN A 66 -2.88 -16.14 -26.88
CA ASN A 66 -2.23 -14.98 -27.48
C ASN A 66 -3.23 -13.86 -27.83
N THR A 67 -4.42 -14.23 -28.32
CA THR A 67 -5.49 -13.27 -28.61
C THR A 67 -5.94 -12.56 -27.33
N TYR A 68 -6.17 -13.32 -26.25
CA TYR A 68 -6.49 -12.74 -24.95
C TYR A 68 -5.37 -11.82 -24.42
N GLU A 69 -4.11 -12.27 -24.49
CA GLU A 69 -2.95 -11.47 -24.11
C GLU A 69 -2.90 -10.13 -24.87
N ASN A 70 -3.10 -10.15 -26.18
CA ASN A 70 -3.10 -8.96 -27.02
C ASN A 70 -4.19 -7.98 -26.63
N ILE A 71 -5.43 -8.45 -26.40
CA ILE A 71 -6.54 -7.61 -25.93
C ILE A 71 -6.17 -6.97 -24.58
N THR A 72 -5.62 -7.74 -23.64
CA THR A 72 -5.21 -7.19 -22.33
C THR A 72 -4.13 -6.12 -22.46
N LYS A 73 -3.16 -6.30 -23.36
CA LYS A 73 -2.09 -5.33 -23.63
C LYS A 73 -2.62 -4.05 -24.26
N MET A 74 -3.55 -4.15 -25.22
CA MET A 74 -4.15 -2.99 -25.89
C MET A 74 -4.82 -2.03 -24.89
N VAL A 75 -5.46 -2.55 -23.84
CA VAL A 75 -6.07 -1.71 -22.80
C VAL A 75 -5.03 -1.23 -21.78
N ARG A 76 -4.08 -2.09 -21.39
CA ARG A 76 -3.15 -1.81 -20.30
C ARG A 76 -2.04 -0.82 -20.68
N GLU A 77 -1.43 -0.97 -21.84
CA GLU A 77 -0.24 -0.20 -22.22
C GLU A 77 -0.53 1.31 -22.33
N PRO A 78 -1.59 1.78 -23.02
CA PRO A 78 -1.91 3.20 -23.09
C PRO A 78 -2.28 3.80 -21.72
N ASN A 79 -2.77 2.97 -20.79
CA ASN A 79 -3.30 3.38 -19.50
C ASN A 79 -2.36 3.08 -18.32
N LYS A 80 -1.11 2.69 -18.58
CA LYS A 80 -0.15 2.22 -17.55
C LYS A 80 -0.03 3.16 -16.34
N LEU A 81 -0.07 4.48 -16.58
CA LEU A 81 -0.02 5.47 -15.50
C LEU A 81 -1.26 5.44 -14.60
N ILE A 82 -2.45 5.24 -15.17
CA ILE A 82 -3.71 5.12 -14.44
C ILE A 82 -3.69 3.86 -13.59
N TYR A 83 -3.30 2.72 -14.16
CA TYR A 83 -3.11 1.46 -13.41
C TYR A 83 -2.12 1.64 -12.25
N LYS A 84 -0.99 2.34 -12.47
CA LYS A 84 -0.02 2.64 -11.41
C LYS A 84 -0.63 3.51 -10.31
N LYS A 85 -1.43 4.53 -10.66
CA LYS A 85 -2.13 5.38 -9.69
C LYS A 85 -3.12 4.56 -8.84
N PHE A 86 -3.95 3.71 -9.46
CA PHE A 86 -4.88 2.87 -8.72
C PHE A 86 -4.18 1.83 -7.85
N TYR A 87 -3.11 1.21 -8.36
CA TYR A 87 -2.28 0.30 -7.58
C TYR A 87 -1.70 0.99 -6.35
N ASN A 88 -1.13 2.19 -6.52
CA ASN A 88 -0.57 2.96 -5.41
C ASN A 88 -1.64 3.41 -4.42
N ALA A 89 -2.81 3.86 -4.89
CA ALA A 89 -3.92 4.26 -4.02
C ALA A 89 -4.47 3.08 -3.20
N GLY A 90 -4.60 1.91 -3.82
CA GLY A 90 -4.99 0.69 -3.13
C GLY A 90 -3.92 0.19 -2.15
N LYS A 91 -2.63 0.40 -2.46
CA LYS A 91 -1.48 -0.11 -1.68
C LYS A 91 -1.62 0.16 -0.18
N GLU A 92 -2.01 1.38 0.19
CA GLU A 92 -2.20 1.77 1.60
C GLU A 92 -3.24 0.91 2.33
N ILE A 93 -4.35 0.61 1.66
CA ILE A 93 -5.46 -0.16 2.23
C ILE A 93 -5.01 -1.57 2.58
N TYR A 94 -4.31 -2.23 1.65
CA TYR A 94 -3.83 -3.59 1.83
C TYR A 94 -2.64 -3.68 2.77
N TYR A 95 -1.81 -2.64 2.80
CA TYR A 95 -0.68 -2.60 3.71
C TYR A 95 -1.12 -2.66 5.16
N GLU A 96 -2.19 -1.94 5.54
CA GLU A 96 -2.74 -1.99 6.90
C GLU A 96 -3.23 -3.38 7.29
N GLU A 97 -3.90 -4.08 6.37
CA GLU A 97 -4.32 -5.46 6.63
C GLU A 97 -3.12 -6.42 6.72
N TYR A 98 -2.19 -6.30 5.78
CA TYR A 98 -1.00 -7.16 5.73
C TYR A 98 -0.09 -6.96 6.94
N ARG A 99 0.08 -5.71 7.38
CA ARG A 99 0.78 -5.32 8.61
C ARG A 99 0.20 -6.04 9.82
N LYS A 100 -1.12 -6.12 9.95
CA LYS A 100 -1.77 -6.85 11.07
C LYS A 100 -1.42 -8.33 11.05
N LYS A 101 -1.37 -8.96 9.87
CA LYS A 101 -0.97 -10.38 9.71
C LYS A 101 0.51 -10.62 9.98
N ARG A 102 1.36 -9.63 9.69
CA ARG A 102 2.83 -9.68 9.87
C ARG A 102 3.31 -9.09 11.21
N LYS A 103 2.40 -8.70 12.12
CA LYS A 103 2.72 -7.91 13.32
C LYS A 103 3.76 -8.58 14.24
N ASP A 104 3.75 -9.91 14.31
CA ASP A 104 4.61 -10.69 15.21
C ASP A 104 5.95 -11.08 14.56
N ILE A 105 6.14 -10.76 13.26
CA ILE A 105 7.32 -11.13 12.47
C ILE A 105 8.17 -9.89 12.25
N VAL A 106 9.17 -9.70 13.11
CA VAL A 106 10.04 -8.51 13.14
C VAL A 106 11.20 -8.63 12.14
N TRP A 107 10.89 -8.93 10.87
CA TRP A 107 11.88 -8.91 9.79
C TRP A 107 11.60 -7.79 8.79
N PHE A 108 12.36 -6.71 8.89
CA PHE A 108 12.34 -5.56 7.98
C PHE A 108 13.62 -4.73 8.16
N PRO A 109 14.01 -3.93 7.14
CA PRO A 109 15.21 -3.10 7.23
C PRO A 109 15.03 -1.88 8.14
N THR A 110 16.13 -1.40 8.70
CA THR A 110 16.28 -0.06 9.28
C THR A 110 17.36 0.72 8.54
N ILE A 111 17.28 2.06 8.54
CA ILE A 111 18.26 2.92 7.87
C ILE A 111 19.13 3.61 8.90
N ASN A 112 20.44 3.39 8.83
CA ASN A 112 21.44 4.19 9.52
C ASN A 112 21.68 5.48 8.70
N TYR A 113 21.10 6.58 9.16
CA TYR A 113 21.17 7.87 8.45
C TYR A 113 22.56 8.50 8.45
N THR A 114 23.43 8.16 9.40
CA THR A 114 24.83 8.63 9.43
C THR A 114 25.59 8.10 8.21
N ASN A 115 25.32 6.85 7.84
CA ASN A 115 25.96 6.23 6.69
C ASN A 115 25.20 6.52 5.38
N CYS A 116 23.91 6.82 5.43
CA CYS A 116 23.05 6.98 4.25
C CYS A 116 23.45 8.18 3.36
N LYS A 117 23.92 7.88 2.15
CA LYS A 117 24.28 8.89 1.13
C LYS A 117 23.10 9.47 0.34
N LYS A 118 21.84 9.13 0.70
CA LYS A 118 20.61 9.57 0.02
C LYS A 118 20.59 9.29 -1.51
N CYS A 119 21.29 8.25 -1.96
CA CYS A 119 21.46 7.92 -3.38
C CYS A 119 20.24 7.28 -4.05
N LYS A 120 19.15 7.01 -3.31
CA LYS A 120 17.88 6.42 -3.77
C LYS A 120 17.94 5.02 -4.38
N LYS A 121 19.13 4.44 -4.59
CA LYS A 121 19.31 3.09 -5.17
C LYS A 121 18.42 2.01 -4.54
N CYS A 122 18.17 2.08 -3.22
CA CYS A 122 17.35 1.11 -2.52
C CYS A 122 15.85 1.16 -2.87
N ILE A 123 15.36 2.33 -3.31
CA ILE A 123 13.99 2.50 -3.83
C ILE A 123 13.85 1.73 -5.15
N ASP A 124 14.81 1.89 -6.05
CA ASP A 124 14.81 1.23 -7.36
C ASP A 124 15.12 -0.28 -7.26
N PHE A 125 16.00 -0.65 -6.32
CA PHE A 125 16.42 -2.04 -6.11
C PHE A 125 15.31 -2.92 -5.51
N CYS A 126 14.46 -2.39 -4.62
CA CYS A 126 13.50 -3.21 -3.89
C CYS A 126 12.17 -3.35 -4.65
N PRO A 127 11.89 -4.49 -5.31
CA PRO A 127 10.66 -4.66 -6.09
C PRO A 127 9.40 -4.72 -5.23
N LYS A 128 9.55 -4.90 -3.91
CA LYS A 128 8.44 -4.91 -2.95
C LYS A 128 8.05 -3.51 -2.47
N GLY A 129 8.78 -2.48 -2.89
CA GLY A 129 8.48 -1.09 -2.56
C GLY A 129 8.47 -0.84 -1.06
N VAL A 130 9.50 -1.33 -0.36
CA VAL A 130 9.71 -1.15 1.09
C VAL A 130 10.12 0.29 1.41
N TYR A 131 10.86 0.92 0.49
CA TYR A 131 11.42 2.26 0.64
C TYR A 131 10.63 3.30 -0.15
N GLU A 132 10.62 4.54 0.34
CA GLU A 132 10.03 5.70 -0.32
C GLU A 132 10.95 6.92 -0.15
N TRP A 133 10.79 7.94 -1.00
CA TRP A 133 11.46 9.23 -0.83
C TRP A 133 10.52 10.22 -0.16
N GLU A 134 10.85 10.63 1.06
CA GLU A 134 10.04 11.58 1.84
C GLU A 134 10.96 12.62 2.50
N ASN A 135 10.57 13.89 2.46
CA ASN A 135 11.25 14.98 3.16
C ASN A 135 12.78 15.02 2.96
N GLY A 136 13.23 14.78 1.71
CA GLY A 136 14.65 14.87 1.35
C GLY A 136 15.52 13.70 1.85
N LYS A 137 14.92 12.58 2.25
CA LYS A 137 15.62 11.34 2.63
C LYS A 137 14.85 10.10 2.20
N VAL A 138 15.55 8.97 2.18
CA VAL A 138 14.90 7.66 2.01
C VAL A 138 14.33 7.22 3.35
N VAL A 139 13.10 6.70 3.35
CA VAL A 139 12.45 6.13 4.54
C VAL A 139 12.00 4.71 4.26
N VAL A 140 11.93 3.89 5.32
CA VAL A 140 11.30 2.55 5.28
C VAL A 140 9.79 2.74 5.43
N LYS A 141 9.10 3.02 4.32
CA LYS A 141 7.67 3.35 4.32
C LYS A 141 6.78 2.14 4.58
N TYR A 142 7.13 1.00 3.99
CA TYR A 142 6.35 -0.24 4.07
C TYR A 142 7.20 -1.41 4.57
N PRO A 143 7.69 -1.38 5.83
CA PRO A 143 8.57 -2.41 6.39
C PRO A 143 8.04 -3.84 6.18
N PHE A 144 6.74 -4.08 6.40
CA PHE A 144 6.19 -5.43 6.31
C PHE A 144 6.14 -5.99 4.89
N ASN A 145 6.25 -5.17 3.84
CA ASN A 145 6.40 -5.65 2.47
C ASN A 145 7.73 -6.38 2.23
N CYS A 146 8.70 -6.24 3.14
CA CYS A 146 9.94 -6.98 3.08
C CYS A 146 9.67 -8.49 3.18
N ILE A 147 10.23 -9.24 2.24
CA ILE A 147 10.18 -10.71 2.26
C ILE A 147 10.96 -11.18 3.50
N ILE A 148 10.38 -12.08 4.27
CA ILE A 148 11.03 -12.67 5.45
C ILE A 148 12.37 -13.27 5.02
N ASN A 149 13.43 -12.98 5.79
CA ASN A 149 14.82 -13.39 5.55
C ASN A 149 15.50 -12.81 4.29
N CYS A 150 14.84 -11.93 3.53
CA CYS A 150 15.51 -11.19 2.47
C CYS A 150 16.31 -10.02 3.06
N ASN A 151 17.60 -9.95 2.75
CA ASN A 151 18.51 -8.85 3.09
C ASN A 151 19.29 -8.34 1.87
N ALA A 152 18.88 -8.67 0.65
CA ALA A 152 19.65 -8.38 -0.56
C ALA A 152 19.97 -6.88 -0.73
N CYS A 153 19.09 -5.98 -0.27
CA CYS A 153 19.33 -4.54 -0.35
C CYS A 153 20.44 -4.03 0.59
N SER A 154 20.72 -4.69 1.71
CA SER A 154 21.89 -4.32 2.53
C SER A 154 23.18 -4.79 1.88
N CYS A 155 23.18 -5.96 1.25
CA CYS A 155 24.39 -6.56 0.67
C CYS A 155 24.74 -6.02 -0.72
N LEU A 156 23.74 -5.83 -1.59
CA LEU A 156 23.95 -5.55 -3.02
C LEU A 156 23.73 -4.10 -3.40
N CYS A 157 22.97 -3.34 -2.62
CA CYS A 157 22.61 -1.96 -2.96
C CYS A 157 23.35 -0.92 -2.11
N CYS A 158 23.66 -1.22 -0.84
CA CYS A 158 24.25 -0.27 0.11
C CYS A 158 25.61 -0.74 0.63
N GLU A 159 26.68 -0.35 -0.07
CA GLU A 159 28.09 -0.67 0.25
C GLU A 159 28.60 -0.05 1.58
N ASN A 160 27.84 0.89 2.15
CA ASN A 160 28.21 1.67 3.34
C ASN A 160 27.49 1.21 4.62
N ASN A 161 26.90 0.01 4.63
CA ASN A 161 26.13 -0.51 5.77
C ASN A 161 25.02 0.47 6.23
N ALA A 162 24.44 1.25 5.31
CA ALA A 162 23.36 2.17 5.64
C ALA A 162 22.01 1.47 5.85
N ILE A 163 21.86 0.23 5.40
CA ILE A 163 20.67 -0.60 5.60
C ILE A 163 21.04 -1.76 6.51
N VAL A 164 20.32 -1.91 7.61
CA VAL A 164 20.57 -2.93 8.64
C VAL A 164 19.34 -3.82 8.78
N PHE A 165 19.55 -5.11 9.03
CA PHE A 165 18.51 -6.10 9.29
C PHE A 165 18.70 -6.75 10.67
N PRO A 166 17.67 -7.38 11.24
CA PRO A 166 17.83 -8.24 12.41
C PRO A 166 18.86 -9.35 12.15
N GLU A 167 19.65 -9.69 13.18
CA GLU A 167 20.72 -10.69 13.07
C GLU A 167 20.17 -12.12 12.95
N LYS A 168 19.13 -12.43 13.74
CA LYS A 168 18.52 -13.77 13.76
C LYS A 168 17.52 -13.90 12.61
N LYS A 169 17.80 -14.81 11.68
CA LYS A 169 16.83 -15.23 10.66
C LYS A 169 15.62 -15.91 11.32
N ILE A 170 14.45 -15.66 10.77
CA ILE A 170 13.19 -16.23 11.26
C ILE A 170 13.07 -17.65 10.72
N ASN A 171 12.94 -18.62 11.61
CA ASN A 171 12.65 -20.00 11.23
C ASN A 171 11.18 -20.08 10.77
N LYS A 172 10.91 -20.78 9.68
CA LYS A 172 9.55 -20.88 9.12
C LYS A 172 8.63 -21.84 9.91
N TYR A 173 9.19 -22.57 10.89
CA TYR A 173 8.53 -23.64 11.62
C TYR A 173 8.34 -23.35 13.11
N ASP A 174 8.65 -22.13 13.56
CA ASP A 174 8.42 -21.67 14.93
C ASP A 174 7.10 -20.89 15.03
#